data_AF-A0A3B8WSS7-F1
#
_entry.id   AF-A0A3B8WSS7-F1
#
_cell.length_a   1.000
_cell.length_b   1.000
_cell.length_c   1.000
_cell.angle_alpha   90.00
_cell.angle_beta   90.00
_cell.angle_gamma   90.00
#
_symmetry.space_group_name_H-M   'P 1'
#
loop_
_entity.id
_entity.type
_entity.pdbx_description
1 polymer ?
#
loop_
_entity_poly.entity_id
_entity_poly.type
_entity_poly.pdbx_seq_one_letter_code
_entity_poly.pdbx_strand_id
1 'polypeptide(L)'
;TLLEAQRSQQPQVVRHYVAYDQLLQAKERAGIERAVLSNAFAAGEFKQRGYDRFINLVSRQQSYLEGFARLASEKIASRYNSLRGGDEFLRVEQLRQQASTQHYTGGRLKEDAVAWFDAATQRIDLLKQLDDEYARVIQQVTEVAHAQGVADLWKLLLTRGLVVVLAVGLVGWLSGRFSRRAESLVGVMKSVSEQHDLRLRAAVEGNDEITRLASHYNEMLESFSTIVGELNEQSHSVASAAEQVSCSVVSSEQTMNLQLEQTKQLQSGMQKTRESIEQVNGNIDQATTAADEACRYAAQGMEEMTLALAAIQSISTEVDRVEKIVVDLSQRSDNIAGVLEVIKLVAEQTNLLAL
;
A
#
# COMPACT_ATOMS: atom_id res chain seq x y z
N THR A 1 6.28 -25.94 -67.06
CA THR A 1 6.76 -25.19 -68.26
C THR A 1 6.09 -23.81 -68.35
N LEU A 2 6.88 -22.73 -68.48
CA LEU A 2 6.52 -21.28 -68.44
C LEU A 2 5.72 -20.77 -67.22
N LEU A 3 4.63 -21.45 -66.84
CA LEU A 3 3.82 -21.18 -65.64
C LEU A 3 4.59 -21.39 -64.33
N GLU A 4 5.47 -22.39 -64.28
CA GLU A 4 6.36 -22.62 -63.11
C GLU A 4 7.49 -21.58 -63.03
N ALA A 5 7.97 -21.08 -64.17
CA ALA A 5 8.94 -20.00 -64.21
C ALA A 5 8.32 -18.68 -63.72
N GLN A 6 7.07 -18.37 -64.13
CA GLN A 6 6.35 -17.20 -63.61
C GLN A 6 6.03 -17.27 -62.10
N ARG A 7 5.96 -18.47 -61.52
CA ARG A 7 5.82 -18.67 -60.06
C ARG A 7 7.14 -18.66 -59.29
N SER A 8 8.28 -18.83 -59.98
CA SER A 8 9.59 -18.80 -59.34
C SER A 8 9.98 -17.37 -59.00
N GLN A 9 10.16 -17.08 -57.70
CA GLN A 9 10.63 -15.77 -57.22
C GLN A 9 12.13 -15.53 -57.49
N GLN A 10 12.82 -16.45 -58.18
CA GLN A 10 14.24 -16.33 -58.46
C GLN A 10 14.49 -15.77 -59.87
N PRO A 11 14.97 -14.52 -60.01
CA PRO A 11 15.11 -13.85 -61.32
C PRO A 11 16.00 -14.60 -62.31
N GLN A 12 16.95 -15.39 -61.83
CA GLN A 12 17.88 -16.16 -62.66
C GLN A 12 17.19 -17.33 -63.37
N VAL A 13 16.33 -18.07 -62.67
CA VAL A 13 15.57 -19.20 -63.26
C VAL A 13 14.66 -18.70 -64.37
N VAL A 14 13.93 -17.61 -64.12
CA VAL A 14 13.03 -16.99 -65.10
C VAL A 14 13.78 -16.54 -66.35
N ARG A 15 14.92 -15.86 -66.17
CA ARG A 15 15.77 -15.42 -67.28
C ARG A 15 16.21 -16.60 -68.17
N HIS A 16 16.64 -17.72 -67.57
CA HIS A 16 17.06 -18.89 -68.34
C HIS A 16 15.92 -19.54 -69.12
N TYR A 17 14.72 -19.63 -68.54
CA TYR A 17 13.54 -20.13 -69.24
C TYR A 17 13.14 -19.24 -70.43
N VAL A 18 13.17 -17.92 -70.27
CA VAL A 18 12.85 -16.99 -71.37
C VAL A 18 13.88 -17.13 -72.50
N ALA A 19 15.17 -17.18 -72.18
CA ALA A 19 16.21 -17.42 -73.18
C ALA A 19 16.00 -18.75 -73.91
N TYR A 20 15.66 -19.83 -73.18
CA TYR A 20 15.43 -21.14 -73.76
C TYR A 20 14.23 -21.17 -74.71
N ASP A 21 13.14 -20.50 -74.35
CA ASP A 21 12.01 -20.32 -75.26
C ASP A 21 12.45 -19.62 -76.55
N GLN A 22 13.22 -18.54 -76.46
CA GLN A 22 13.74 -17.84 -77.65
C GLN A 22 14.55 -18.78 -78.57
N LEU A 23 15.41 -19.64 -78.01
CA LEU A 23 16.15 -20.65 -78.78
C LEU A 23 15.22 -21.65 -79.46
N LEU A 24 14.21 -22.15 -78.74
CA LEU A 24 13.22 -23.08 -79.29
C LEU A 24 12.42 -22.43 -80.43
N GLN A 25 11.99 -21.17 -80.25
CA GLN A 25 11.29 -20.42 -81.29
C GLN A 25 12.19 -20.23 -82.53
N ALA A 26 13.49 -19.94 -82.35
CA ALA A 26 14.44 -19.83 -83.45
C ALA A 26 14.66 -21.16 -84.21
N LYS A 27 14.80 -22.27 -83.48
CA LYS A 27 15.01 -23.62 -84.04
C LYS A 27 13.80 -24.08 -84.84
N GLU A 28 12.59 -23.87 -84.32
CA GLU A 28 11.35 -24.18 -85.03
C GLU A 28 11.26 -23.42 -86.38
N ARG A 29 11.67 -22.14 -86.38
CA ARG A 29 11.66 -21.30 -87.59
C ARG A 29 12.73 -21.74 -88.58
N ALA A 30 13.87 -22.26 -88.09
CA ALA A 30 14.88 -22.91 -88.92
C ALA A 30 14.30 -24.11 -89.68
N GLY A 31 13.48 -24.91 -88.99
CA GLY A 31 12.80 -26.07 -89.60
C GLY A 31 11.81 -25.66 -90.70
N ILE A 32 11.00 -24.62 -90.43
CA ILE A 32 10.07 -24.07 -91.42
C ILE A 32 10.83 -23.47 -92.60
N GLU A 33 11.89 -22.72 -92.33
CA GLU A 33 12.76 -22.14 -93.36
C GLU A 33 13.38 -23.22 -94.25
N ARG A 34 13.92 -24.29 -93.66
CA ARG A 34 14.46 -25.43 -94.40
C ARG A 34 13.45 -25.93 -95.42
N ALA A 35 12.19 -26.12 -95.01
CA ALA A 35 11.13 -26.59 -95.90
C ALA A 35 10.78 -25.58 -97.01
N VAL A 36 10.69 -24.28 -96.67
CA VAL A 36 10.37 -23.23 -97.65
C VAL A 36 11.45 -23.12 -98.72
N LEU A 37 12.73 -23.11 -98.32
CA LEU A 37 13.83 -22.96 -99.26
C LEU A 37 14.11 -24.24 -100.05
N SER A 38 13.90 -25.42 -99.46
CA SER A 38 14.01 -26.68 -100.21
C SER A 38 13.02 -26.70 -101.38
N ASN A 39 11.79 -26.22 -101.16
CA ASN A 39 10.78 -26.08 -102.21
C ASN A 39 11.17 -25.04 -103.28
N ALA A 40 11.80 -23.94 -102.88
CA ALA A 40 12.24 -22.90 -103.81
C ALA A 40 13.43 -23.38 -104.67
N PHE A 41 14.46 -23.97 -104.07
CA PHE A 41 15.60 -24.54 -104.79
C PHE A 41 15.17 -25.67 -105.73
N ALA A 42 14.28 -26.56 -105.30
CA ALA A 42 13.77 -27.64 -106.15
C ALA A 42 12.95 -27.12 -107.35
N ALA A 43 12.24 -26.00 -107.18
CA ALA A 43 11.49 -25.36 -108.27
C ALA A 43 12.35 -24.45 -109.16
N GLY A 44 13.59 -24.14 -108.75
CA GLY A 44 14.45 -23.17 -109.42
C GLY A 44 14.03 -21.70 -109.24
N GLU A 45 12.96 -21.43 -108.48
CA GLU A 45 12.42 -20.09 -108.22
C GLU A 45 11.54 -20.07 -106.96
N PHE A 46 11.32 -18.87 -106.41
CA PHE A 46 10.30 -18.68 -105.36
C PHE A 46 8.90 -18.61 -105.99
N LYS A 47 8.01 -19.52 -105.58
CA LYS A 47 6.60 -19.48 -105.98
C LYS A 47 5.85 -18.34 -105.27
N GLN A 48 5.09 -17.51 -106.00
CA GLN A 48 4.19 -16.47 -105.47
C GLN A 48 4.75 -15.73 -104.23
N ARG A 49 4.00 -15.65 -103.12
CA ARG A 49 4.39 -15.03 -101.82
C ARG A 49 5.47 -15.81 -101.05
N GLY A 50 6.17 -16.76 -101.69
CA GLY A 50 7.17 -17.61 -101.06
C GLY A 50 8.39 -16.83 -100.56
N TYR A 51 8.79 -15.79 -101.29
CA TYR A 51 9.92 -14.95 -100.90
C TYR A 51 9.59 -14.07 -99.67
N ASP A 52 8.42 -13.44 -99.63
CA ASP A 52 7.98 -12.65 -98.46
C ASP A 52 7.93 -13.51 -97.18
N ARG A 53 7.45 -14.75 -97.32
CA ARG A 53 7.42 -15.72 -96.21
C ARG A 53 8.83 -16.07 -95.75
N PHE A 54 9.76 -16.31 -96.68
CA PHE A 54 11.16 -16.57 -96.36
C PHE A 54 11.80 -15.42 -95.59
N ILE A 55 11.71 -14.19 -96.09
CA ILE A 55 12.30 -13.03 -95.42
C ILE A 55 11.70 -12.82 -94.03
N ASN A 56 10.37 -13.00 -93.88
CA ASN A 56 9.75 -12.92 -92.55
C ASN A 56 10.28 -13.97 -91.57
N LEU A 57 10.48 -15.22 -92.04
CA LEU A 57 11.02 -16.31 -91.23
C LEU A 57 12.46 -16.03 -90.79
N VAL A 58 13.32 -15.58 -91.72
CA VAL A 58 14.72 -15.25 -91.41
C VAL A 58 14.79 -14.09 -90.41
N SER A 59 14.04 -13.01 -90.64
CA SER A 59 14.03 -11.86 -89.71
C SER A 59 13.54 -12.23 -88.32
N ARG A 60 12.45 -13.02 -88.20
CA ARG A 60 11.95 -13.49 -86.91
C ARG A 60 12.96 -14.39 -86.20
N GLN A 61 13.55 -15.32 -86.94
CA GLN A 61 14.56 -16.21 -86.39
C GLN A 61 15.76 -15.41 -85.86
N GLN A 62 16.25 -14.42 -86.62
CA GLN A 62 17.35 -13.55 -86.20
C GLN A 62 17.00 -12.82 -84.89
N SER A 63 15.78 -12.25 -84.80
CA SER A 63 15.33 -11.60 -83.57
C SER A 63 15.30 -12.55 -82.36
N TYR A 64 14.82 -13.78 -82.54
CA TYR A 64 14.82 -14.79 -81.49
C TYR A 64 16.25 -15.18 -81.06
N LEU A 65 17.16 -15.38 -82.01
CA LEU A 65 18.55 -15.72 -81.71
C LEU A 65 19.31 -14.59 -80.99
N GLU A 66 19.05 -13.34 -81.36
CA GLU A 66 19.58 -12.16 -80.65
C GLU A 66 18.98 -11.98 -79.26
N GLY A 67 17.68 -12.28 -79.10
CA GLY A 67 17.02 -12.34 -77.79
C GLY A 67 17.65 -13.41 -76.90
N PHE A 68 17.84 -14.61 -77.44
CA PHE A 68 18.51 -15.71 -76.77
C PHE A 68 19.94 -15.36 -76.35
N ALA A 69 20.77 -14.83 -77.27
CA ALA A 69 22.17 -14.51 -76.97
C ALA A 69 22.33 -13.46 -75.85
N ARG A 70 21.37 -12.53 -75.72
CA ARG A 70 21.37 -11.53 -74.63
C ARG A 70 20.94 -12.13 -73.29
N LEU A 71 19.99 -13.05 -73.29
CA LEU A 71 19.39 -13.59 -72.08
C LEU A 71 20.08 -14.87 -71.57
N ALA A 72 20.77 -15.61 -72.45
CA ALA A 72 21.45 -16.85 -72.11
C ALA A 72 22.55 -16.68 -71.05
N SER A 73 22.95 -17.78 -70.41
CA SER A 73 24.16 -17.78 -69.56
C SER A 73 25.39 -17.47 -70.42
N GLU A 74 26.43 -16.90 -69.80
CA GLU A 74 27.67 -16.57 -70.49
C GLU A 74 28.27 -17.77 -71.24
N LYS A 75 28.27 -18.94 -70.61
CA LYS A 75 28.73 -20.20 -71.21
C LYS A 75 27.94 -20.58 -72.47
N ILE A 76 26.61 -20.48 -72.42
CA ILE A 76 25.71 -20.89 -73.51
C ILE A 76 25.72 -19.84 -74.63
N ALA A 77 25.78 -18.56 -74.29
CA ALA A 77 25.94 -17.48 -75.27
C ALA A 77 27.28 -17.60 -76.02
N SER A 78 28.37 -17.92 -75.32
CA SER A 78 29.68 -18.17 -75.92
C SER A 78 29.64 -19.37 -76.88
N ARG A 79 29.03 -20.48 -76.44
CA ARG A 79 28.81 -21.68 -77.29
C ARG A 79 27.99 -21.37 -78.54
N TYR A 80 26.94 -20.56 -78.42
CA TYR A 80 26.15 -20.12 -79.57
C TYR A 80 26.98 -19.27 -80.54
N ASN A 81 27.76 -18.31 -80.02
CA ASN A 81 28.61 -17.46 -80.85
C ASN A 81 29.68 -18.27 -81.60
N SER A 82 30.26 -19.32 -80.98
CA SER A 82 31.17 -20.21 -81.68
C SER A 82 30.48 -21.02 -82.79
N LEU A 83 29.26 -21.51 -82.54
CA LEU A 83 28.48 -22.23 -83.56
C LEU A 83 28.10 -21.31 -84.72
N ARG A 84 27.70 -20.07 -84.42
CA ARG A 84 27.33 -19.05 -85.43
C ARG A 84 28.49 -18.72 -86.38
N GLY A 85 29.74 -18.78 -85.89
CA GLY A 85 30.94 -18.57 -86.69
C GLY A 85 31.45 -19.82 -87.42
N GLY A 86 30.84 -20.99 -87.21
CA GLY A 86 31.22 -22.24 -87.85
C GLY A 86 30.76 -22.35 -89.31
N ASP A 87 31.40 -23.24 -90.06
CA ASP A 87 31.18 -23.43 -91.49
C ASP A 87 29.73 -23.82 -91.81
N GLU A 88 29.05 -24.58 -90.95
CA GLU A 88 27.67 -25.04 -91.14
C GLU A 88 26.67 -23.87 -91.04
N PHE A 89 26.90 -22.92 -90.13
CA PHE A 89 26.06 -21.72 -90.03
C PHE A 89 26.34 -20.75 -91.18
N LEU A 90 27.61 -20.57 -91.54
CA LEU A 90 28.01 -19.71 -92.66
C LEU A 90 27.51 -20.25 -94.00
N ARG A 91 27.50 -21.58 -94.20
CA ARG A 91 26.98 -22.21 -95.42
C ARG A 91 25.49 -21.92 -95.62
N VAL A 92 24.69 -21.99 -94.56
CA VAL A 92 23.27 -21.63 -94.64
C VAL A 92 23.10 -20.14 -94.97
N GLU A 93 23.92 -19.27 -94.38
CA GLU A 93 23.86 -17.82 -94.67
C GLU A 93 24.27 -17.50 -96.11
N GLN A 94 25.28 -18.15 -96.66
CA GLN A 94 25.66 -18.04 -98.07
C GLN A 94 24.51 -18.45 -99.00
N LEU A 95 23.86 -19.58 -98.72
CA LEU A 95 22.74 -20.07 -99.53
C LEU A 95 21.51 -19.15 -99.44
N ARG A 96 21.25 -18.54 -98.27
CA ARG A 96 20.22 -17.50 -98.10
C ARG A 96 20.52 -16.27 -98.94
N GLN A 97 21.75 -15.77 -98.88
CA GLN A 97 22.16 -14.59 -99.64
C GLN A 97 22.04 -14.86 -101.13
N GLN A 98 22.49 -16.03 -101.59
CA GLN A 98 22.32 -16.44 -102.97
C GLN A 98 20.85 -16.49 -103.39
N ALA A 99 19.98 -17.10 -102.57
CA ALA A 99 18.55 -17.18 -102.87
C ALA A 99 17.92 -15.78 -102.98
N SER A 100 18.28 -14.87 -102.07
CA SER A 100 17.84 -13.47 -102.10
C SER A 100 18.35 -12.73 -103.33
N THR A 101 19.65 -12.82 -103.64
CA THR A 101 20.23 -12.15 -104.80
C THR A 101 19.62 -12.64 -106.11
N GLN A 102 19.47 -13.96 -106.27
CA GLN A 102 18.91 -14.54 -107.49
C GLN A 102 17.44 -14.17 -107.69
N HIS A 103 16.66 -14.04 -106.61
CA HIS A 103 15.29 -13.54 -106.68
C HIS A 103 15.22 -12.09 -107.23
N TYR A 104 16.09 -11.19 -106.77
CA TYR A 104 16.12 -9.79 -107.24
C TYR A 104 16.68 -9.64 -108.65
N THR A 105 17.68 -10.44 -109.04
CA THR A 105 18.29 -10.36 -110.37
C THR A 105 17.50 -11.12 -111.43
N GLY A 106 16.36 -11.75 -111.09
CA GLY A 106 15.55 -12.56 -112.00
C GLY A 106 16.24 -13.85 -112.48
N GLY A 107 17.24 -14.33 -111.74
CA GLY A 107 18.00 -15.54 -112.06
C GLY A 107 17.32 -16.80 -111.52
N ARG A 108 17.52 -17.94 -112.19
CA ARG A 108 17.10 -19.25 -111.65
C ARG A 108 18.00 -19.66 -110.48
N LEU A 109 17.39 -20.24 -109.45
CA LEU A 109 18.08 -20.96 -108.38
C LEU A 109 18.74 -22.20 -108.99
N LYS A 110 20.06 -22.14 -109.23
CA LYS A 110 20.83 -23.20 -109.91
C LYS A 110 21.44 -24.25 -108.97
N GLU A 111 21.35 -24.04 -107.67
CA GLU A 111 21.92 -24.93 -106.65
C GLU A 111 21.01 -26.12 -106.34
N ASP A 112 21.63 -27.19 -105.87
CA ASP A 112 20.94 -28.43 -105.51
C ASP A 112 20.10 -28.24 -104.25
N ALA A 113 18.80 -28.51 -104.33
CA ALA A 113 17.88 -28.52 -103.20
C ALA A 113 18.35 -29.46 -102.07
N VAL A 114 19.09 -30.52 -102.43
CA VAL A 114 19.74 -31.43 -101.48
C VAL A 114 20.82 -30.70 -100.67
N ALA A 115 21.68 -29.91 -101.31
CA ALA A 115 22.74 -29.17 -100.62
C ALA A 115 22.19 -28.14 -99.61
N TRP A 116 21.07 -27.47 -99.94
CA TRP A 116 20.37 -26.62 -98.97
C TRP A 116 19.77 -27.43 -97.83
N PHE A 117 19.07 -28.53 -98.14
CA PHE A 117 18.43 -29.36 -97.14
C PHE A 117 19.47 -29.89 -96.13
N ASP A 118 20.62 -30.35 -96.61
CA ASP A 118 21.70 -30.87 -95.78
C ASP A 118 22.32 -29.77 -94.90
N ALA A 119 22.67 -28.62 -95.48
CA ALA A 119 23.23 -27.50 -94.72
C ALA A 119 22.26 -26.99 -93.64
N ALA A 120 20.97 -26.86 -93.98
CA ALA A 120 19.95 -26.45 -93.03
C ALA A 120 19.72 -27.51 -91.94
N THR A 121 19.81 -28.80 -92.28
CA THR A 121 19.70 -29.91 -91.31
C THR A 121 20.87 -29.91 -90.34
N GLN A 122 22.12 -29.80 -90.82
CA GLN A 122 23.31 -29.70 -89.97
C GLN A 122 23.22 -28.52 -89.01
N ARG A 123 22.77 -27.35 -89.47
CA ARG A 123 22.55 -26.19 -88.60
C ARG A 123 21.47 -26.44 -87.55
N ILE A 124 20.35 -27.09 -87.92
CA ILE A 124 19.29 -27.46 -86.96
C ILE A 124 19.82 -28.45 -85.93
N ASP A 125 20.67 -29.41 -86.33
CA ASP A 125 21.28 -30.37 -85.41
C ASP A 125 22.22 -29.68 -84.42
N LEU A 126 23.00 -28.69 -84.86
CA LEU A 126 23.82 -27.86 -83.95
C LEU A 126 22.96 -27.02 -83.01
N LEU A 127 21.84 -26.46 -83.48
CA LEU A 127 20.86 -25.79 -82.62
C LEU A 127 20.20 -26.77 -81.64
N LYS A 128 20.00 -28.03 -82.03
CA LYS A 128 19.48 -29.10 -81.15
C LYS A 128 20.50 -29.50 -80.07
N GLN A 129 21.78 -29.57 -80.41
CA GLN A 129 22.84 -29.83 -79.43
C GLN A 129 22.92 -28.68 -78.40
N LEU A 130 22.83 -27.44 -78.87
CA LEU A 130 22.79 -26.26 -77.99
C LEU A 130 21.56 -26.25 -77.09
N ASP A 131 20.40 -26.63 -77.62
CA ASP A 131 19.13 -26.83 -76.90
C ASP A 131 19.29 -27.88 -75.78
N ASP A 132 19.90 -29.03 -76.07
CA ASP A 132 20.16 -30.09 -75.08
C ASP A 132 21.19 -29.70 -74.01
N GLU A 133 22.23 -28.94 -74.40
CA GLU A 133 23.18 -28.35 -73.46
C GLU A 133 22.48 -27.33 -72.55
N TYR A 134 21.59 -26.51 -73.10
CA TYR A 134 20.93 -25.46 -72.32
C TYR A 134 19.84 -25.99 -71.40
N ALA A 135 19.09 -27.01 -71.81
CA ALA A 135 18.14 -27.71 -70.96
C ALA A 135 18.81 -28.27 -69.68
N ARG A 136 20.02 -28.83 -69.80
CA ARG A 136 20.81 -29.31 -68.66
C ARG A 136 21.22 -28.18 -67.71
N VAL A 137 21.58 -27.01 -68.23
CA VAL A 137 21.89 -25.83 -67.41
C VAL A 137 20.65 -25.38 -66.62
N ILE A 138 19.47 -25.35 -67.24
CA ILE A 138 18.21 -24.96 -66.57
C ILE A 138 17.89 -25.94 -65.44
N GLN A 139 18.05 -27.25 -65.67
CA GLN A 139 17.87 -28.27 -64.62
C GLN A 139 18.81 -28.01 -63.44
N GLN A 140 20.10 -27.82 -63.70
CA GLN A 140 21.09 -27.57 -62.65
C GLN A 140 20.80 -26.29 -61.85
N VAL A 141 20.44 -25.19 -62.52
CA VAL A 141 20.08 -23.93 -61.86
C VAL A 141 18.82 -24.09 -61.00
N THR A 142 17.83 -24.86 -61.47
CA THR A 142 16.60 -25.12 -60.74
C THR A 142 16.81 -25.99 -59.50
N GLU A 143 17.67 -27.01 -59.58
CA GLU A 143 18.02 -27.86 -58.44
C GLU A 143 18.75 -27.08 -57.34
N VAL A 144 19.74 -26.26 -57.72
CA VAL A 144 20.48 -25.41 -56.77
C VAL A 144 19.55 -24.40 -56.11
N ALA A 145 18.67 -23.79 -56.88
CA ALA A 145 17.64 -22.86 -56.39
C ALA A 145 16.72 -23.50 -55.34
N HIS A 146 16.27 -24.74 -55.58
CA HIS A 146 15.44 -25.48 -54.62
C HIS A 146 16.18 -25.85 -53.34
N ALA A 147 17.44 -26.32 -53.45
CA ALA A 147 18.25 -26.69 -52.30
C ALA A 147 18.52 -25.49 -51.37
N GLN A 148 18.80 -24.32 -51.95
CA GLN A 148 18.99 -23.08 -51.19
C GLN A 148 17.72 -22.63 -50.46
N GLY A 149 16.56 -22.70 -51.13
CA GLY A 149 15.28 -22.34 -50.52
C GLY A 149 14.93 -23.19 -49.30
N VAL A 150 15.16 -24.50 -49.36
CA VAL A 150 14.91 -25.41 -48.22
C VAL A 150 15.88 -25.12 -47.06
N ALA A 151 17.16 -24.86 -47.35
CA ALA A 151 18.14 -24.53 -46.32
C ALA A 151 17.80 -23.22 -45.60
N ASP A 152 17.32 -22.21 -46.32
CA ASP A 152 16.95 -20.92 -45.74
C ASP A 152 15.66 -21.01 -44.90
N LEU A 153 14.71 -21.86 -45.29
CA LEU A 153 13.55 -22.17 -44.45
C LEU A 153 13.97 -22.82 -43.13
N TRP A 154 14.88 -23.80 -43.14
CA TRP A 154 15.37 -24.43 -41.91
C TRP A 154 16.14 -23.44 -41.02
N LYS A 155 16.99 -22.58 -41.59
CA LYS A 155 17.68 -21.53 -40.81
C LYS A 155 16.68 -20.58 -40.15
N LEU A 156 15.65 -20.15 -40.88
CA LEU A 156 14.61 -19.26 -40.35
C LEU A 156 13.79 -19.94 -39.25
N LEU A 157 13.43 -21.22 -39.43
CA LEU A 157 12.71 -21.99 -38.41
C LEU A 157 13.55 -22.21 -37.15
N LEU A 158 14.83 -22.59 -37.29
CA LEU A 158 15.73 -22.81 -36.16
C LEU A 158 16.00 -21.52 -35.38
N THR A 159 16.29 -20.42 -36.07
CA THR A 159 16.53 -19.12 -35.43
C THR A 159 15.30 -18.62 -34.68
N ARG A 160 14.11 -18.69 -35.28
CA ARG A 160 12.85 -18.32 -34.61
C ARG A 160 12.52 -19.28 -33.46
N GLY A 161 12.73 -20.57 -33.65
CA GLY A 161 12.53 -21.58 -32.61
C GLY A 161 13.42 -21.31 -31.39
N LEU A 162 14.70 -21.00 -31.62
CA LEU A 162 15.64 -20.64 -30.55
C LEU A 162 15.17 -19.40 -29.78
N VAL A 163 14.72 -18.36 -30.48
CA VAL A 163 14.20 -17.14 -29.83
C VAL A 163 12.99 -17.46 -28.95
N VAL A 164 12.07 -18.30 -29.42
CA VAL A 164 10.88 -18.71 -28.65
C VAL A 164 11.29 -19.53 -27.41
N VAL A 165 12.22 -20.48 -27.55
CA VAL A 165 12.71 -21.29 -26.42
C VAL A 165 13.39 -20.42 -25.37
N LEU A 166 14.23 -19.47 -25.78
CA LEU A 166 14.89 -18.53 -24.86
C LEU A 166 13.87 -17.61 -24.17
N ALA A 167 12.86 -17.12 -24.88
CA ALA A 167 11.81 -16.28 -24.31
C ALA A 167 11.00 -17.05 -23.25
N VAL A 168 10.57 -18.28 -23.57
CA VAL A 168 9.84 -19.14 -22.62
C VAL A 168 10.71 -19.49 -21.41
N GLY A 169 11.99 -19.81 -21.63
CA GLY A 169 12.93 -20.09 -20.55
C GLY A 169 13.16 -18.88 -19.63
N LEU A 170 13.30 -17.68 -20.19
CA LEU A 170 13.46 -16.44 -19.43
C LEU A 170 12.22 -16.12 -18.60
N VAL A 171 11.02 -16.22 -19.19
CA VAL A 171 9.76 -16.01 -18.47
C VAL A 171 9.62 -17.03 -17.35
N GLY A 172 9.85 -18.32 -17.61
CA GLY A 172 9.80 -19.36 -16.58
C GLY A 172 10.78 -19.13 -15.44
N TRP A 173 12.00 -18.69 -15.74
CA TRP A 173 13.02 -18.36 -14.74
C TRP A 173 12.62 -17.13 -13.89
N LEU A 174 12.12 -16.06 -14.52
CA LEU A 174 11.65 -14.85 -13.82
C LEU A 174 10.42 -15.14 -12.96
N SER A 175 9.42 -15.86 -13.50
CA SER A 175 8.23 -16.27 -12.76
C SER A 175 8.58 -17.16 -11.58
N GLY A 176 9.50 -18.13 -11.74
CA GLY A 176 9.95 -18.98 -10.65
C GLY A 176 10.67 -18.21 -9.54
N ARG A 177 11.50 -17.22 -9.89
CA ARG A 177 12.15 -16.33 -8.92
C ARG A 177 11.13 -15.50 -8.15
N PHE A 178 10.12 -14.97 -8.83
CA PHE A 178 9.05 -14.17 -8.22
C PHE A 178 8.19 -15.01 -7.27
N SER A 179 7.72 -16.19 -7.71
CA SER A 179 6.91 -17.09 -6.89
C SER A 179 7.61 -17.53 -5.61
N ARG A 180 8.91 -17.88 -5.66
CA ARG A 180 9.66 -18.27 -4.46
C ARG A 180 9.75 -17.15 -3.43
N ARG A 181 9.94 -15.90 -3.87
CA ARG A 181 9.99 -14.73 -2.97
C ARG A 181 8.62 -14.47 -2.35
N ALA A 182 7.55 -14.56 -3.13
CA ALA A 182 6.19 -14.44 -2.64
C ALA A 182 5.86 -15.54 -1.63
N GLU A 183 6.20 -16.80 -1.92
CA GLU A 183 6.01 -17.93 -1.00
C GLU A 183 6.78 -17.76 0.31
N SER A 184 8.00 -17.23 0.26
CA SER A 184 8.78 -16.92 1.47
C SER A 184 8.07 -15.89 2.35
N LEU A 185 7.58 -14.79 1.77
CA LEU A 185 6.82 -13.78 2.51
C LEU A 185 5.52 -14.36 3.10
N VAL A 186 4.76 -15.12 2.32
CA VAL A 186 3.56 -15.82 2.78
C VAL A 186 3.89 -16.80 3.92
N GLY A 187 5.01 -17.50 3.84
CA GLY A 187 5.49 -18.41 4.88
C GLY A 187 5.77 -17.71 6.22
N VAL A 188 6.41 -16.54 6.17
CA VAL A 188 6.63 -15.72 7.37
C VAL A 188 5.30 -15.20 7.92
N MET A 189 4.42 -14.68 7.06
CA MET A 189 3.09 -14.22 7.48
C MET A 189 2.27 -15.31 8.16
N LYS A 190 2.30 -16.52 7.60
CA LYS A 190 1.66 -17.70 8.18
C LYS A 190 2.29 -18.07 9.53
N SER A 191 3.62 -18.04 9.64
CA SER A 191 4.33 -18.35 10.89
C SER A 191 3.98 -17.36 12.00
N VAL A 192 3.92 -16.06 11.70
CA VAL A 192 3.49 -15.03 12.66
C VAL A 192 2.05 -15.26 13.09
N SER A 193 1.16 -15.58 12.16
CA SER A 193 -0.26 -15.85 12.46
C SER A 193 -0.46 -17.09 13.35
N GLU A 194 0.26 -18.18 13.08
CA GLU A 194 0.12 -19.43 13.83
C GLU A 194 0.81 -19.35 15.21
N GLN A 195 2.03 -18.79 15.26
CA GLN A 195 2.86 -18.78 16.46
C GLN A 195 2.65 -17.54 17.33
N HIS A 196 1.99 -16.51 16.81
CA HIS A 196 1.84 -15.20 17.45
C HIS A 196 3.19 -14.56 17.83
N ASP A 197 4.28 -14.98 17.17
CA ASP A 197 5.61 -14.45 17.42
C ASP A 197 5.89 -13.22 16.55
N LEU A 198 5.64 -12.05 17.13
CA LEU A 198 5.90 -10.76 16.50
C LEU A 198 7.39 -10.41 16.36
N ARG A 199 8.33 -11.29 16.75
CA ARG A 199 9.78 -11.08 16.52
C ARG A 199 10.23 -11.56 15.14
N LEU A 200 9.44 -12.38 14.47
CA LEU A 200 9.75 -12.84 13.12
C LEU A 200 9.74 -11.64 12.15
N ARG A 201 10.64 -11.66 11.18
CA ARG A 201 10.75 -10.61 10.15
C ARG A 201 10.88 -11.25 8.78
N ALA A 202 10.23 -10.66 7.79
CA ALA A 202 10.39 -11.03 6.40
C ALA A 202 11.73 -10.50 5.87
N ALA A 203 12.41 -11.29 5.03
CA ALA A 203 13.66 -10.87 4.39
C ALA A 203 13.39 -9.74 3.38
N VAL A 204 14.15 -8.65 3.49
CA VAL A 204 14.04 -7.48 2.61
C VAL A 204 15.22 -7.50 1.63
N GLU A 205 15.07 -8.24 0.54
CA GLU A 205 16.15 -8.45 -0.45
C GLU A 205 15.73 -8.09 -1.88
N GLY A 206 16.28 -7.00 -2.42
CA GLY A 206 16.04 -6.57 -3.80
C GLY A 206 15.47 -5.16 -3.86
N ASN A 207 14.84 -4.82 -4.98
CA ASN A 207 14.25 -3.50 -5.24
C ASN A 207 12.90 -3.63 -5.97
N ASP A 208 12.18 -4.74 -5.75
CA ASP A 208 10.89 -5.05 -6.38
C ASP A 208 9.70 -4.82 -5.43
N GLU A 209 8.49 -5.01 -5.94
CA GLU A 209 7.24 -4.83 -5.18
C GLU A 209 7.14 -5.78 -3.99
N ILE A 210 7.70 -7.00 -4.09
CA ILE A 210 7.73 -7.97 -2.99
C ILE A 210 8.63 -7.48 -1.86
N THR A 211 9.76 -6.87 -2.22
CA THR A 211 10.68 -6.27 -1.24
C THR A 211 10.01 -5.13 -0.48
N ARG A 212 9.28 -4.26 -1.20
CA ARG A 212 8.50 -3.19 -0.57
C ARG A 212 7.43 -3.76 0.35
N LEU A 213 6.70 -4.79 -0.09
CA LEU A 213 5.67 -5.44 0.73
C LEU A 213 6.27 -6.04 2.01
N ALA A 214 7.43 -6.70 1.92
CA ALA A 214 8.15 -7.23 3.08
C ALA A 214 8.58 -6.14 4.06
N SER A 215 9.05 -4.98 3.57
CA SER A 215 9.40 -3.83 4.42
C SER A 215 8.19 -3.29 5.19
N HIS A 216 7.09 -3.01 4.49
CA HIS A 216 5.86 -2.51 5.11
C HIS A 216 5.26 -3.53 6.09
N TYR A 217 5.36 -4.83 5.78
CA TYR A 217 4.96 -5.89 6.69
C TYR A 217 5.79 -5.88 7.98
N ASN A 218 7.11 -5.72 7.89
CA ASN A 218 7.99 -5.61 9.06
C ASN A 218 7.69 -4.36 9.91
N GLU A 219 7.43 -3.21 9.29
CA GLU A 219 7.01 -1.99 9.99
C GLU A 219 5.68 -2.19 10.75
N MET A 220 4.73 -2.89 10.14
CA MET A 220 3.48 -3.25 10.79
C MET A 220 3.71 -4.16 12.00
N LEU A 221 4.59 -5.17 11.90
CA LEU A 221 4.95 -6.03 13.03
C LEU A 221 5.63 -5.26 14.17
N GLU A 222 6.47 -4.27 13.85
CA GLU A 222 7.10 -3.41 14.85
C GLU A 222 6.07 -2.57 15.61
N SER A 223 5.11 -1.99 14.88
CA SER A 223 4.00 -1.25 15.48
C SER A 223 3.15 -2.13 16.41
N PHE A 224 2.80 -3.35 15.96
CA PHE A 224 2.09 -4.30 16.81
C PHE A 224 2.89 -4.69 18.05
N SER A 225 4.20 -4.94 17.92
CA SER A 225 5.07 -5.28 19.06
C SER A 225 5.10 -4.14 20.09
N THR A 226 5.15 -2.88 19.62
CA THR A 226 5.11 -1.70 20.49
C THR A 226 3.79 -1.61 21.25
N ILE A 227 2.66 -1.75 20.54
CA ILE A 227 1.32 -1.73 21.15
C ILE A 227 1.17 -2.82 22.22
N VAL A 228 1.64 -4.04 21.94
CA VAL A 228 1.61 -5.14 22.92
C VAL A 228 2.49 -4.84 24.13
N GLY A 229 3.65 -4.21 23.92
CA GLY A 229 4.53 -3.74 25.00
C GLY A 229 3.84 -2.72 25.91
N GLU A 230 3.22 -1.68 25.32
CA GLU A 230 2.47 -0.65 26.04
C GLU A 230 1.28 -1.24 26.81
N LEU A 231 0.54 -2.18 26.22
CA LEU A 231 -0.56 -2.88 26.89
C LEU A 231 -0.09 -3.68 28.11
N ASN A 232 1.07 -4.32 28.02
CA ASN A 232 1.65 -5.05 29.15
C ASN A 232 2.04 -4.10 30.29
N GLU A 233 2.68 -2.96 29.96
CA GLU A 233 3.01 -1.92 30.93
C GLU A 233 1.76 -1.33 31.62
N GLN A 234 0.72 -1.02 30.84
CA GLN A 234 -0.57 -0.56 31.38
C GLN A 234 -1.22 -1.61 32.28
N SER A 235 -1.15 -2.90 31.92
CA SER A 235 -1.69 -3.98 32.75
C SER A 235 -1.00 -4.07 34.11
N HIS A 236 0.33 -3.90 34.14
CA HIS A 236 1.10 -3.81 35.38
C HIS A 236 0.74 -2.58 36.23
N SER A 237 0.51 -1.43 35.59
CA SER A 237 0.06 -0.21 36.28
C SER A 237 -1.31 -0.41 36.93
N VAL A 238 -2.26 -1.03 36.21
CA VAL A 238 -3.59 -1.37 36.77
C VAL A 238 -3.48 -2.35 37.93
N ALA A 239 -2.65 -3.39 37.83
CA ALA A 239 -2.41 -4.33 38.92
C ALA A 239 -1.86 -3.63 40.17
N SER A 240 -0.87 -2.75 39.99
CA SER A 240 -0.27 -1.98 41.08
C SER A 240 -1.29 -1.02 41.73
N ALA A 241 -2.12 -0.35 40.93
CA ALA A 241 -3.18 0.51 41.42
C ALA A 241 -4.23 -0.28 42.21
N ALA A 242 -4.57 -1.50 41.77
CA ALA A 242 -5.48 -2.38 42.48
C ALA A 242 -4.92 -2.83 43.84
N GLU A 243 -3.63 -3.17 43.91
CA GLU A 243 -2.94 -3.46 45.18
C GLU A 243 -2.98 -2.24 46.13
N GLN A 244 -2.70 -1.05 45.61
CA GLN A 244 -2.75 0.18 46.41
C GLN A 244 -4.15 0.46 46.95
N VAL A 245 -5.20 0.29 46.12
CA VAL A 245 -6.60 0.41 46.57
C VAL A 245 -6.92 -0.62 47.65
N SER A 246 -6.46 -1.86 47.51
CA SER A 246 -6.65 -2.89 48.54
C SER A 246 -6.02 -2.49 49.87
N CYS A 247 -4.78 -1.98 49.86
CA CYS A 247 -4.13 -1.45 51.06
C CYS A 247 -4.90 -0.26 51.67
N SER A 248 -5.41 0.66 50.85
CA SER A 248 -6.22 1.78 51.33
C SER A 248 -7.53 1.34 51.97
N VAL A 249 -8.18 0.30 51.44
CA VAL A 249 -9.39 -0.29 52.05
C VAL A 249 -9.08 -0.86 53.44
N VAL A 250 -8.00 -1.63 53.58
CA VAL A 250 -7.58 -2.20 54.88
C VAL A 250 -7.26 -1.09 55.89
N SER A 251 -6.53 -0.04 55.48
CA SER A 251 -6.25 1.11 56.34
C SER A 251 -7.53 1.88 56.73
N SER A 252 -8.50 1.96 55.83
CA SER A 252 -9.78 2.62 56.09
C SER A 252 -10.61 1.82 57.10
N GLU A 253 -10.62 0.49 57.00
CA GLU A 253 -11.25 -0.40 57.97
C GLU A 253 -10.66 -0.22 59.38
N GLN A 254 -9.33 -0.17 59.49
CA GLN A 254 -8.65 0.11 60.76
C GLN A 254 -9.04 1.47 61.34
N THR A 255 -9.09 2.50 60.49
CA THR A 255 -9.49 3.86 60.89
C THR A 255 -10.94 3.91 61.35
N MET A 256 -11.86 3.23 60.65
CA MET A 256 -13.26 3.14 61.05
C MET A 256 -13.42 2.43 62.41
N ASN A 257 -12.65 1.39 62.69
CA ASN A 257 -12.66 0.71 63.99
C ASN A 257 -12.20 1.64 65.12
N LEU A 258 -11.15 2.46 64.90
CA LEU A 258 -10.72 3.48 65.86
C LEU A 258 -11.79 4.55 66.08
N GLN A 259 -12.42 5.02 65.01
CA GLN A 259 -13.48 6.02 65.09
C GLN A 259 -14.73 5.50 65.80
N LEU A 260 -15.07 4.22 65.62
CA LEU A 260 -16.13 3.55 66.36
C LEU A 260 -15.83 3.54 67.86
N GLU A 261 -14.60 3.23 68.25
CA GLU A 261 -14.19 3.23 69.65
C GLU A 261 -14.22 4.63 70.27
N GLN A 262 -13.73 5.65 69.55
CA GLN A 262 -13.85 7.05 69.97
C GLN A 262 -15.31 7.49 70.13
N THR A 263 -16.19 7.05 69.24
CA THR A 263 -17.62 7.33 69.33
C THR A 263 -18.25 6.69 70.57
N LYS A 264 -17.88 5.46 70.91
CA LYS A 264 -18.31 4.80 72.17
C LYS A 264 -17.81 5.55 73.41
N GLN A 265 -16.56 6.00 73.40
CA GLN A 265 -16.01 6.81 74.49
C GLN A 265 -16.75 8.14 74.62
N LEU A 266 -17.07 8.79 73.51
CA LEU A 266 -17.85 10.03 73.50
C LEU A 266 -19.26 9.80 74.07
N GLN A 267 -19.93 8.71 73.68
CA GLN A 267 -21.21 8.32 74.26
C GLN A 267 -21.12 8.14 75.79
N SER A 268 -20.08 7.47 76.28
CA SER A 268 -19.83 7.33 77.72
C SER A 268 -19.56 8.68 78.40
N GLY A 269 -18.81 9.56 77.75
CA GLY A 269 -18.58 10.93 78.21
C GLY A 269 -19.88 11.72 78.31
N MET A 270 -20.73 11.67 77.29
CA MET A 270 -22.06 12.31 77.30
C MET A 270 -22.94 11.76 78.41
N GLN A 271 -22.89 10.46 78.70
CA GLN A 271 -23.60 9.85 79.82
C GLN A 271 -23.15 10.44 81.16
N LYS A 272 -21.83 10.53 81.40
CA LYS A 272 -21.29 11.19 82.61
C LYS A 272 -21.65 12.68 82.69
N THR A 273 -21.64 13.38 81.56
CA THR A 273 -22.08 14.77 81.50
C THR A 273 -23.54 14.90 81.86
N ARG A 274 -24.39 13.98 81.40
CA ARG A 274 -25.82 13.95 81.76
C ARG A 274 -26.01 13.74 83.26
N GLU A 275 -25.33 12.77 83.85
CA GLU A 275 -25.34 12.51 85.29
C GLU A 275 -24.86 13.73 86.09
N SER A 276 -23.82 14.41 85.61
CA SER A 276 -23.32 15.64 86.25
C SER A 276 -24.35 16.78 86.19
N ILE A 277 -25.07 16.93 85.08
CA ILE A 277 -26.16 17.92 84.94
C ILE A 277 -27.29 17.59 85.92
N GLU A 278 -27.70 16.32 86.04
CA GLU A 278 -28.73 15.89 86.98
C GLU A 278 -28.30 16.17 88.44
N GLN A 279 -27.04 15.92 88.78
CA GLN A 279 -26.49 16.25 90.10
C GLN A 279 -26.45 17.77 90.36
N VAL A 280 -26.04 18.58 89.37
CA VAL A 280 -26.05 20.05 89.48
C VAL A 280 -27.46 20.58 89.69
N ASN A 281 -28.45 20.06 88.97
CA ASN A 281 -29.85 20.42 89.18
C ASN A 281 -30.31 20.08 90.60
N GLY A 282 -29.96 18.90 91.13
CA GLY A 282 -30.25 18.53 92.52
C GLY A 282 -29.59 19.47 93.54
N ASN A 283 -28.35 19.90 93.29
CA ASN A 283 -27.67 20.89 94.14
C ASN A 283 -28.36 22.28 94.08
N ILE A 284 -28.87 22.67 92.91
CA ILE A 284 -29.63 23.91 92.74
C ILE A 284 -30.94 23.85 93.53
N ASP A 285 -31.65 22.73 93.51
CA ASP A 285 -32.88 22.54 94.30
C ASP A 285 -32.59 22.61 95.81
N GLN A 286 -31.51 21.98 96.26
CA GLN A 286 -31.07 22.07 97.66
C GLN A 286 -30.68 23.49 98.07
N ALA A 287 -29.91 24.20 97.22
CA ALA A 287 -29.51 25.57 97.48
C ALA A 287 -30.72 26.52 97.52
N THR A 288 -31.71 26.30 96.64
CA THR A 288 -32.97 27.05 96.65
C THR A 288 -33.74 26.81 97.95
N THR A 289 -33.87 25.55 98.37
CA THR A 289 -34.52 25.19 99.64
C THR A 289 -33.82 25.83 100.84
N ALA A 290 -32.49 25.78 100.90
CA ALA A 290 -31.71 26.39 101.97
C ALA A 290 -31.82 27.92 101.99
N ALA A 291 -31.87 28.56 100.82
CA ALA A 291 -32.09 30.00 100.70
C ALA A 291 -33.48 30.41 101.20
N ASP A 292 -34.51 29.62 100.87
CA ASP A 292 -35.88 29.82 101.38
C ASP A 292 -35.94 29.67 102.90
N GLU A 293 -35.28 28.65 103.47
CA GLU A 293 -35.17 28.46 104.92
C GLU A 293 -34.44 29.62 105.61
N ALA A 294 -33.31 30.07 105.06
CA ALA A 294 -32.56 31.21 105.57
C ALA A 294 -33.40 32.50 105.55
N CYS A 295 -34.16 32.73 104.48
CA CYS A 295 -35.10 33.84 104.38
C CYS A 295 -36.16 33.77 105.48
N ARG A 296 -36.74 32.58 105.72
CA ARG A 296 -37.70 32.35 106.81
C ARG A 296 -37.10 32.63 108.18
N TYR A 297 -35.89 32.15 108.47
CA TYR A 297 -35.21 32.40 109.74
C TYR A 297 -34.88 33.88 109.94
N ALA A 298 -34.44 34.58 108.88
CA ALA A 298 -34.20 36.01 108.94
C ALA A 298 -35.49 36.80 109.23
N ALA A 299 -36.62 36.42 108.61
CA ALA A 299 -37.91 37.02 108.89
C ALA A 299 -38.35 36.80 110.35
N GLN A 300 -38.19 35.59 110.88
CA GLN A 300 -38.48 35.28 112.29
C GLN A 300 -37.56 36.06 113.25
N GLY A 301 -36.26 36.13 112.97
CA GLY A 301 -35.32 36.91 113.78
C GLY A 301 -35.64 38.40 113.78
N MET A 302 -36.13 38.95 112.66
CA MET A 302 -36.60 40.33 112.58
C MET A 302 -37.85 40.58 113.44
N GLU A 303 -38.75 39.61 113.53
CA GLU A 303 -39.90 39.65 114.45
C GLU A 303 -39.46 39.66 115.93
N GLU A 304 -38.56 38.76 116.31
CA GLU A 304 -38.01 38.71 117.68
C GLU A 304 -37.26 40.01 118.04
N MET A 305 -36.49 40.58 117.12
CA MET A 305 -35.79 41.84 117.32
C MET A 305 -36.77 43.00 117.52
N THR A 306 -37.91 42.99 116.82
CA THR A 306 -38.99 43.97 116.99
C THR A 306 -39.61 43.87 118.39
N LEU A 307 -39.84 42.65 118.89
CA LEU A 307 -40.31 42.40 120.26
C LEU A 307 -39.30 42.86 121.31
N ALA A 308 -38.01 42.58 121.10
CA ALA A 308 -36.95 43.02 122.00
C ALA A 308 -36.82 44.55 122.07
N LEU A 309 -36.91 45.25 120.92
CA LEU A 309 -36.96 46.71 120.86
C LEU A 309 -38.15 47.27 121.64
N ALA A 310 -39.33 46.68 121.49
CA ALA A 310 -40.52 47.07 122.25
C ALA A 310 -40.32 46.88 123.77
N ALA A 311 -39.69 45.77 124.19
CA ALA A 311 -39.36 45.52 125.59
C ALA A 311 -38.34 46.53 126.14
N ILE A 312 -37.29 46.86 125.38
CA ILE A 312 -36.30 47.89 125.75
C ILE A 312 -36.98 49.26 125.89
N GLN A 313 -37.87 49.62 124.97
CA GLN A 313 -38.64 50.86 125.04
C GLN A 313 -39.50 50.93 126.30
N SER A 314 -40.14 49.80 126.66
CA SER A 314 -40.92 49.67 127.89
C SER A 314 -40.04 49.82 129.13
N ILE A 315 -38.87 49.19 129.17
CA ILE A 315 -37.89 49.35 130.27
C ILE A 315 -37.44 50.80 130.40
N SER A 316 -37.11 51.47 129.28
CA SER A 316 -36.72 52.89 129.28
C SER A 316 -37.82 53.76 129.90
N THR A 317 -39.08 53.47 129.58
CA THR A 317 -40.24 54.21 130.13
C THR A 317 -40.37 53.99 131.64
N GLU A 318 -40.13 52.77 132.13
CA GLU A 318 -40.13 52.49 133.57
C GLU A 318 -38.92 53.13 134.29
N VAL A 319 -37.76 53.22 133.64
CA VAL A 319 -36.59 53.93 134.20
C VAL A 319 -36.89 55.42 134.36
N ASP A 320 -37.47 56.09 133.35
CA ASP A 320 -37.91 57.49 133.44
C ASP A 320 -38.94 57.70 134.56
N ARG A 321 -39.80 56.71 134.78
CA ARG A 321 -40.77 56.74 135.87
C ARG A 321 -40.09 56.63 137.24
N VAL A 322 -39.10 55.75 137.38
CA VAL A 322 -38.30 55.63 138.61
C VAL A 322 -37.54 56.93 138.89
N GLU A 323 -36.96 57.58 137.88
CA GLU A 323 -36.32 58.89 138.02
C GLU A 323 -37.28 59.92 138.63
N LYS A 324 -38.50 60.03 138.10
CA LYS A 324 -39.53 60.94 138.64
C LYS A 324 -39.87 60.65 140.10
N ILE A 325 -39.95 59.38 140.49
CA ILE A 325 -40.22 58.98 141.88
C ILE A 325 -39.05 59.40 142.79
N VAL A 326 -37.80 59.22 142.34
CA VAL A 326 -36.61 59.64 143.09
C VAL A 326 -36.57 61.16 143.27
N VAL A 327 -36.92 61.93 142.23
CA VAL A 327 -37.03 63.39 142.32
C VAL A 327 -38.13 63.82 143.29
N ASP A 328 -39.32 63.22 143.24
CA ASP A 328 -40.41 63.51 144.19
C ASP A 328 -39.99 63.19 145.63
N LEU A 329 -39.29 62.07 145.85
CA LEU A 329 -38.77 61.68 147.16
C LEU A 329 -37.71 62.67 147.67
N SER A 330 -36.82 63.16 146.80
CA SER A 330 -35.86 64.21 147.14
C SER A 330 -36.57 65.48 147.59
N GLN A 331 -37.60 65.92 146.86
CA GLN A 331 -38.37 67.11 147.19
C GLN A 331 -39.15 66.96 148.51
N ARG A 332 -39.69 65.77 148.80
CA ARG A 332 -40.27 65.45 150.11
C ARG A 332 -39.25 65.47 151.22
N SER A 333 -38.01 65.05 150.97
CA SER A 333 -36.92 65.08 151.95
C SER A 333 -36.48 66.52 152.27
N ASP A 334 -36.42 67.40 151.27
CA ASP A 334 -36.15 68.83 151.47
C ASP A 334 -37.26 69.52 152.29
N ASN A 335 -38.53 69.17 152.03
CA ASN A 335 -39.64 69.66 152.85
C ASN A 335 -39.52 69.21 154.33
N ILE A 336 -39.04 67.99 154.59
CA ILE A 336 -38.78 67.52 155.96
C ILE A 336 -37.63 68.31 156.59
N ALA A 337 -36.56 68.60 155.85
CA ALA A 337 -35.47 69.47 156.33
C ALA A 337 -35.99 70.88 156.69
N GLY A 338 -36.89 71.44 155.89
CA GLY A 338 -37.57 72.70 156.19
C GLY A 338 -38.40 72.67 157.47
N VAL A 339 -39.12 71.57 157.74
CA VAL A 339 -39.86 71.38 159.00
C VAL A 339 -38.91 71.30 160.21
N LEU A 340 -37.76 70.64 160.06
CA LEU A 340 -36.72 70.56 161.11
C LEU A 340 -36.12 71.94 161.45
N GLU A 341 -35.95 72.82 160.46
CA GLU A 341 -35.51 74.22 160.66
C GLU A 341 -36.51 74.99 161.53
N VAL A 342 -37.81 74.83 161.27
CA VAL A 342 -38.89 75.45 162.06
C VAL A 342 -38.89 74.91 163.50
N ILE A 343 -38.68 73.61 163.70
CA ILE A 343 -38.59 73.02 165.04
C ILE A 343 -37.40 73.60 165.81
N LYS A 344 -36.26 73.81 165.14
CA LYS A 344 -35.07 74.42 165.74
C LYS A 344 -35.32 75.87 166.17
N LEU A 345 -36.02 76.65 165.36
CA LEU A 345 -36.47 78.02 165.68
C LEU A 345 -37.42 78.07 166.88
N VAL A 346 -38.37 77.13 166.97
CA VAL A 346 -39.30 77.05 168.11
C VAL A 346 -38.57 76.67 169.41
N ALA A 347 -37.57 75.78 169.33
CA ALA A 347 -36.76 75.41 170.48
C ALA A 347 -35.95 76.61 171.04
N GLU A 348 -35.38 77.47 170.17
CA GLU A 348 -34.69 78.69 170.58
C GLU A 348 -35.62 79.72 171.24
N GLN A 349 -36.84 79.91 170.72
CA GLN A 349 -37.83 80.81 171.33
C GLN A 349 -38.28 80.37 172.72
N THR A 350 -38.34 79.06 172.96
CA THR A 350 -38.76 78.52 174.27
C THR A 350 -37.69 78.74 175.34
N ASN A 351 -36.41 78.71 174.96
CA ASN A 351 -35.28 78.96 175.87
C ASN A 351 -35.18 80.43 176.32
N LEU A 352 -35.65 81.38 175.50
CA LEU A 352 -35.49 82.81 175.77
C LEU A 352 -36.56 83.42 176.70
N LEU A 353 -37.69 82.74 176.91
CA LEU A 353 -38.77 83.18 177.80
C LEU A 353 -38.60 82.72 179.26
N ALA A 354 -37.59 81.89 179.54
CA ALA A 354 -37.37 81.26 180.84
C ALA A 354 -36.34 81.98 181.74
N LEU A 355 -35.79 83.14 181.32
CA LEU A 355 -34.79 83.89 182.09
C LEU A 355 -35.23 85.32 182.42
#